data_AF-A0A8X7PFY6-F1
#
_entry.id   AF-A0A8X7PFY6-F1
#
_cell.length_a   1.000
_cell.length_b   1.000
_cell.length_c   1.000
_cell.angle_alpha   90.00
_cell.angle_beta   90.00
_cell.angle_gamma   90.00
#
_symmetry.space_group_name_H-M   'P 1'
#
loop_
_entity.id
_entity.type
_entity.pdbx_description
1 polymer ?
#
loop_
_entity_poly.entity_id
_entity_poly.type
_entity_poly.pdbx_seq_one_letter_code
_entity_poly.pdbx_strand_id
1 'polypeptide(L)'
;MKKLVTDYCESRPGLDELQKRIDGFMTAHEERLEQQGKQEREGKASEGGWTVVVHHKGRKKTTDTESGTAVGSVSRAALEDKLAKKKQTEIVGHGFYRFQRRDAQRSELLALQSKFEDDKKRIQQLRAAPKFKPY
;
A
#
# COMPACT_ATOMS: atom_id res chain seq x y z
N MET A 1 37.58 32.41 38.18
CA MET A 1 37.51 31.46 37.04
C MET A 1 37.80 30.02 37.46
N LYS A 2 38.80 29.74 38.30
CA LYS A 2 39.14 28.36 38.73
C LYS A 2 38.00 27.63 39.47
N LYS A 3 37.24 28.33 40.33
CA LYS A 3 36.12 27.76 41.09
C LYS A 3 35.01 27.17 40.20
N LEU A 4 34.60 27.90 39.16
CA LEU A 4 33.58 27.41 38.22
C LEU A 4 34.01 26.16 37.45
N VAL A 5 35.31 26.03 37.19
CA VAL A 5 35.86 24.87 36.47
C VAL A 5 35.89 23.64 37.38
N THR A 6 36.25 23.80 38.65
CA THR A 6 36.22 22.71 39.63
C THR A 6 34.79 22.26 39.91
N ASP A 7 33.88 23.20 40.12
CA ASP A 7 32.47 22.91 40.39
C ASP A 7 31.84 22.16 39.20
N TYR A 8 32.19 22.53 37.96
CA TYR A 8 31.72 21.84 36.76
C TYR A 8 32.25 20.40 36.67
N CYS A 9 33.54 20.19 36.93
CA CYS A 9 34.15 18.87 36.93
C CYS A 9 33.57 17.96 38.02
N GLU A 10 33.29 18.49 39.21
CA GLU A 10 32.70 17.76 40.34
C GLU A 10 31.20 17.46 40.11
N SER A 11 30.48 18.36 39.42
CA SER A 11 29.06 18.18 39.10
C SER A 11 28.77 17.11 38.04
N ARG A 12 29.80 16.64 37.32
CA ARG A 12 29.64 15.69 36.21
C ARG A 12 29.59 14.26 36.75
N PRO A 13 28.41 13.60 36.78
CA PRO A 13 28.34 12.20 37.15
C PRO A 13 29.15 11.36 36.17
N GLY A 14 29.72 10.27 36.68
CA GLY A 14 30.39 9.27 35.85
C GLY A 14 29.45 8.73 34.77
N LEU A 15 30.01 8.31 33.64
CA LEU A 15 29.22 7.82 32.50
C LEU A 15 28.30 6.65 32.90
N ASP A 16 28.81 5.74 33.75
CA ASP A 16 28.06 4.59 34.27
C ASP A 16 26.88 5.01 35.17
N GLU A 17 27.05 6.05 35.98
CA GLU A 17 25.97 6.57 36.82
C GLU A 17 24.90 7.26 35.99
N LEU A 18 25.33 8.02 34.97
CA LEU A 18 24.43 8.68 34.05
C LEU A 18 23.59 7.65 33.28
N GLN A 19 24.22 6.57 32.80
CA GLN A 19 23.53 5.51 32.08
C GLN A 19 22.51 4.81 32.96
N LYS A 20 22.86 4.43 34.19
CA LYS A 20 21.90 3.86 35.16
C LYS A 20 20.71 4.77 35.43
N ARG A 21 20.93 6.10 35.51
CA ARG A 21 19.85 7.08 35.68
C ARG A 21 18.95 7.16 34.45
N ILE A 22 19.54 7.14 33.25
CA ILE A 22 18.78 7.14 31.98
C ILE A 22 17.96 5.86 31.87
N ASP A 23 18.56 4.70 32.10
CA ASP A 23 17.89 3.42 32.00
C ASP A 23 16.71 3.35 32.98
N GLY A 24 16.91 3.76 34.24
CA GLY A 24 15.85 3.83 35.23
C GLY A 24 14.76 4.85 34.91
N PHE A 25 15.10 5.97 34.25
CA PHE A 25 14.12 6.94 33.79
C PHE A 25 13.29 6.39 32.62
N MET A 26 13.94 5.74 31.66
CA MET A 26 13.28 5.17 30.48
C MET A 26 12.31 4.07 30.87
N THR A 27 12.71 3.15 31.77
CA THR A 27 11.80 2.10 32.26
C THR A 27 10.59 2.68 32.97
N ALA A 28 10.78 3.61 33.91
CA ALA A 28 9.68 4.25 34.63
C ALA A 28 8.74 5.05 33.70
N HIS A 29 9.31 5.71 32.69
CA HIS A 29 8.55 6.47 31.70
C HIS A 29 7.71 5.54 30.80
N GLU A 30 8.29 4.44 30.32
CA GLU A 30 7.59 3.44 29.52
C GLU A 30 6.44 2.80 30.31
N GLU A 31 6.67 2.41 31.56
CA GLU A 31 5.63 1.88 32.46
C GLU A 31 4.47 2.86 32.64
N ARG A 32 4.77 4.15 32.87
CA ARG A 32 3.75 5.19 32.99
C ARG A 32 2.93 5.34 31.71
N LEU A 33 3.59 5.28 30.55
CA LEU A 33 2.94 5.45 29.25
C LEU A 33 2.04 4.26 28.91
N GLU A 34 2.47 3.04 29.25
CA GLU A 34 1.63 1.84 29.13
C GLU A 34 0.42 1.90 30.06
N GLN A 35 0.58 2.32 31.31
CA GLN A 35 -0.51 2.44 32.27
C GLN A 35 -1.55 3.47 31.78
N GLN A 36 -1.10 4.62 31.28
CA GLN A 36 -1.99 5.64 30.70
C GLN A 36 -2.72 5.10 29.46
N GLY A 37 -2.03 4.39 28.57
CA GLY A 37 -2.64 3.77 27.40
C GLY A 37 -3.66 2.68 27.74
N LYS A 38 -3.43 1.90 28.81
CA LYS A 38 -4.39 0.91 29.32
C LYS A 38 -5.65 1.58 29.88
N GLN A 39 -5.48 2.58 30.75
CA GLN A 39 -6.59 3.35 31.32
C GLN A 39 -7.43 4.04 30.24
N GLU A 40 -6.80 4.60 29.21
CA GLU A 40 -7.51 5.21 28.09
C GLU A 40 -8.31 4.18 27.28
N ARG A 41 -7.78 2.96 27.07
CA ARG A 41 -8.51 1.88 26.38
C ARG A 41 -9.69 1.38 27.21
N GLU A 42 -9.49 1.21 28.52
CA GLU A 42 -10.53 0.74 29.45
C GLU A 42 -11.64 1.80 29.62
N GLY A 43 -11.29 3.08 29.76
CA GLY A 43 -12.24 4.18 29.79
C GLY A 43 -13.08 4.27 28.51
N LYS A 44 -12.43 4.16 27.34
CA LYS A 44 -13.12 4.12 26.04
C LYS A 44 -14.03 2.90 25.88
N ALA A 45 -13.72 1.78 26.53
CA ALA A 45 -14.57 0.58 26.50
C ALA A 45 -15.80 0.71 27.42
N SER A 46 -15.70 1.48 28.52
CA SER A 46 -16.76 1.61 29.51
C SER A 46 -17.82 2.67 29.17
N GLU A 47 -17.49 3.72 28.42
CA GLU A 47 -18.37 4.90 28.25
C GLU A 47 -19.43 4.79 27.14
N GLY A 48 -19.36 3.79 26.26
CA GLY A 48 -20.41 3.61 25.25
C GLY A 48 -20.04 2.56 24.23
N GLY A 49 -20.97 1.63 23.95
CA GLY A 49 -20.80 0.39 23.16
C GLY A 49 -20.38 0.52 21.70
N TRP A 50 -19.58 1.51 21.33
CA TRP A 50 -18.94 1.69 20.03
C TRP A 50 -17.43 1.84 20.21
N THR A 51 -16.69 0.79 19.88
CA THR A 51 -15.21 0.84 19.87
C THR A 51 -14.70 1.47 18.58
N VAL A 52 -13.84 2.49 18.68
CA VAL A 52 -13.14 3.06 17.52
C VAL A 52 -12.15 2.02 16.99
N VAL A 53 -12.44 1.46 15.82
CA VAL A 53 -11.52 0.55 15.11
C VAL A 53 -10.34 1.37 14.59
N VAL A 54 -9.23 1.34 15.32
CA VAL A 54 -7.97 1.91 14.85
C VAL A 54 -7.33 0.89 13.92
N HIS A 55 -7.36 1.16 12.62
CA HIS A 55 -6.55 0.37 11.69
C HIS A 55 -5.08 0.67 11.98
N HIS A 56 -4.37 -0.30 12.56
CA HIS A 56 -2.91 -0.29 12.63
C HIS A 56 -2.37 -0.33 11.21
N LYS A 57 -2.22 0.84 10.58
CA LYS A 57 -1.53 0.95 9.31
C LYS A 57 -0.09 0.60 9.62
N GLY A 58 0.27 -0.65 9.30
CA GLY A 58 1.58 -1.21 9.60
C GLY A 58 2.66 -0.18 9.30
N ARG A 59 3.54 0.05 10.28
CA ARG A 59 4.72 0.88 10.13
C ARG A 59 5.32 0.56 8.75
N LYS A 60 5.43 1.56 7.86
CA LYS A 60 6.09 1.34 6.57
C LYS A 60 7.51 0.86 6.88
N LYS A 61 7.76 -0.44 6.72
CA LYS A 61 9.08 -1.09 6.83
C LYS A 61 9.92 -0.75 5.60
N THR A 62 10.04 0.53 5.26
CA THR A 62 10.75 0.99 4.04
C THR A 62 11.75 2.10 4.32
N THR A 63 11.99 2.45 5.59
CA THR A 63 13.00 3.43 5.97
C THR A 63 13.96 2.73 6.92
N ASP A 64 15.03 2.21 6.34
CA ASP A 64 16.25 1.96 7.07
C ASP A 64 16.86 3.32 7.44
N THR A 65 17.28 3.48 8.69
CA THR A 65 17.69 4.77 9.27
C THR A 65 19.04 5.27 8.76
N GLU A 66 19.80 4.42 8.07
CA GLU A 66 21.13 4.74 7.57
C GLU A 66 21.15 5.18 6.09
N SER A 67 20.18 4.72 5.30
CA SER A 67 20.15 4.92 3.85
C SER A 67 18.76 5.39 3.43
N GLY A 68 18.56 6.70 3.32
CA GLY A 68 17.29 7.35 2.95
C GLY A 68 16.70 7.01 1.56
N THR A 69 17.10 5.89 0.95
CA THR A 69 16.59 5.38 -0.32
C THR A 69 15.44 4.40 -0.10
N ALA A 70 14.23 4.84 -0.45
CA ALA A 70 13.03 4.02 -0.46
C ALA A 70 13.11 2.93 -1.54
N VAL A 71 13.55 1.72 -1.19
CA VAL A 71 13.45 0.55 -2.08
C VAL A 71 12.06 -0.07 -1.90
N GLY A 72 11.09 0.46 -2.64
CA GLY A 72 9.77 -0.15 -2.78
C GLY A 72 9.84 -1.37 -3.70
N SER A 73 10.33 -2.50 -3.22
CA SER A 73 10.20 -3.78 -3.94
C SER A 73 8.74 -4.25 -3.82
N VAL A 74 7.88 -3.76 -4.72
CA VAL A 74 6.52 -4.29 -4.82
C VAL A 74 6.62 -5.67 -5.47
N SER A 75 6.36 -6.72 -4.70
CA SER A 75 6.34 -8.08 -5.23
C SER A 75 5.30 -8.19 -6.34
N ARG A 76 5.63 -8.95 -7.39
CA ARG A 76 4.74 -9.19 -8.53
C ARG A 76 3.38 -9.74 -8.08
N ALA A 77 3.40 -10.65 -7.10
CA ALA A 77 2.20 -11.20 -6.47
C ALA A 77 1.30 -10.12 -5.84
N ALA A 78 1.89 -9.13 -5.15
CA ALA A 78 1.12 -8.03 -4.56
C ALA A 78 0.54 -7.07 -5.61
N LEU A 79 1.15 -6.94 -6.79
CA LEU A 79 0.58 -6.21 -7.92
C LEU A 79 -0.57 -6.97 -8.55
N GLU A 80 -0.41 -8.27 -8.79
CA GLU A 80 -1.43 -9.14 -9.36
C GLU A 80 -2.68 -9.21 -8.47
N ASP A 81 -2.52 -9.33 -7.16
CA ASP A 81 -3.63 -9.29 -6.20
C ASP A 81 -4.37 -7.94 -6.21
N LYS A 82 -3.63 -6.83 -6.32
CA LYS A 82 -4.25 -5.49 -6.41
C LYS A 82 -5.01 -5.32 -7.72
N LEU A 83 -4.51 -5.85 -8.82
CA LEU A 83 -5.19 -5.82 -10.12
C LEU A 83 -6.42 -6.72 -10.12
N ALA A 84 -6.34 -7.92 -9.52
CA ALA A 84 -7.48 -8.83 -9.40
C ALA A 84 -8.63 -8.23 -8.57
N LYS A 85 -8.31 -7.58 -7.44
CA LYS A 85 -9.31 -6.89 -6.61
C LYS A 85 -9.98 -5.70 -7.31
N LYS A 86 -9.22 -4.94 -8.11
CA LYS A 86 -9.77 -3.84 -8.92
C LYS A 86 -10.78 -4.35 -9.96
N LYS A 87 -10.46 -5.46 -10.64
CA LYS A 87 -11.36 -6.09 -11.61
C LYS A 87 -12.68 -6.54 -10.97
N GLN A 88 -12.67 -7.07 -9.75
CA GLN A 88 -13.91 -7.43 -9.04
C GLN A 88 -14.79 -6.22 -8.71
N THR A 89 -14.19 -5.09 -8.31
CA THR A 89 -14.95 -3.85 -8.05
C THR A 89 -15.47 -3.19 -9.33
N GLU A 90 -14.76 -3.32 -10.46
CA GLU A 90 -15.18 -2.78 -11.75
C GLU A 90 -16.44 -3.49 -12.28
N ILE A 91 -16.56 -4.80 -12.08
CA ILE A 91 -17.73 -5.59 -12.53
C ILE A 91 -19.03 -5.11 -11.87
N VAL A 92 -18.99 -4.66 -10.60
CA VAL A 92 -20.17 -4.15 -9.88
C VAL A 92 -20.62 -2.78 -10.42
N GLY A 93 -19.72 -2.01 -11.04
CA GLY A 93 -20.00 -0.70 -11.63
C GLY A 93 -20.21 -0.67 -13.15
N HIS A 94 -19.98 -1.79 -13.84
CA HIS A 94 -20.15 -1.89 -15.30
C HIS A 94 -21.62 -2.09 -15.67
N GLY A 95 -22.19 -1.09 -16.34
CA GLY A 95 -23.56 -1.15 -16.85
C GLY A 95 -24.60 -0.42 -15.99
N PHE A 96 -24.18 0.24 -14.90
CA PHE A 96 -25.06 1.09 -14.10
C PHE A 96 -25.57 2.28 -14.93
N TYR A 97 -24.69 2.90 -15.72
CA TYR A 97 -25.05 4.05 -16.55
C TYR A 97 -25.27 3.68 -18.02
N ARG A 98 -26.21 4.36 -18.65
CA ARG A 98 -26.56 4.16 -20.07
C ARG A 98 -25.39 4.44 -21.03
N PHE A 99 -24.46 5.33 -20.69
CA PHE A 99 -23.29 5.60 -21.53
C PHE A 99 -22.32 4.41 -21.54
N GLN A 100 -22.09 3.75 -20.39
CA GLN A 100 -21.23 2.56 -20.30
C GLN A 100 -21.72 1.43 -21.21
N ARG A 101 -23.04 1.22 -21.27
CA ARG A 101 -23.66 0.23 -22.17
C ARG A 101 -23.47 0.59 -23.64
N ARG A 102 -23.64 1.86 -24.00
CA ARG A 102 -23.43 2.35 -25.37
C ARG A 102 -21.96 2.25 -25.80
N ASP A 103 -21.04 2.58 -24.91
CA ASP A 103 -19.61 2.51 -25.19
C ASP A 103 -19.15 1.05 -25.36
N ALA A 104 -19.65 0.13 -24.53
CA ALA A 104 -19.40 -1.30 -24.68
C ALA A 104 -19.95 -1.88 -25.99
N GLN A 105 -21.17 -1.50 -26.39
CA GLN A 105 -21.73 -1.90 -27.68
C GLN A 105 -20.93 -1.34 -28.85
N ARG A 106 -20.47 -0.09 -28.74
CA ARG A 106 -19.65 0.53 -29.78
C ARG A 106 -18.30 -0.17 -29.92
N SER A 107 -17.64 -0.50 -28.81
CA SER A 107 -16.35 -1.20 -28.86
C SER A 107 -16.49 -2.61 -29.46
N GLU A 108 -17.57 -3.32 -29.14
CA GLU A 108 -17.90 -4.61 -29.74
C GLU A 108 -18.14 -4.51 -31.25
N LEU A 109 -18.91 -3.51 -31.71
CA LEU A 109 -19.14 -3.27 -33.13
C LEU A 109 -17.85 -2.94 -33.89
N LEU A 110 -16.96 -2.13 -33.30
CA LEU A 110 -15.66 -1.81 -33.90
C LEU A 110 -14.77 -3.05 -34.01
N ALA A 111 -14.75 -3.90 -32.98
CA ALA A 111 -14.02 -5.16 -33.02
C ALA A 111 -14.56 -6.09 -34.12
N LEU A 112 -15.88 -6.13 -34.32
CA LEU A 112 -16.51 -6.92 -35.36
C LEU A 112 -16.20 -6.39 -36.77
N GLN A 113 -16.21 -5.06 -36.96
CA GLN A 113 -15.81 -4.43 -38.22
C GLN A 113 -14.36 -4.76 -38.60
N SER A 114 -13.44 -4.64 -37.64
CA SER A 114 -12.02 -4.99 -37.88
C SER A 114 -11.87 -6.45 -38.32
N LYS A 115 -12.53 -7.39 -37.62
CA LYS A 115 -12.49 -8.81 -38.00
C LYS A 115 -13.06 -9.05 -39.39
N PHE A 116 -14.18 -8.39 -39.71
CA PHE A 116 -14.80 -8.50 -41.03
C PHE A 116 -13.89 -8.01 -42.16
N GLU A 117 -13.17 -6.90 -41.96
CA GLU A 117 -12.19 -6.41 -42.92
C GLU A 117 -11.04 -7.40 -43.15
N ASP A 118 -10.55 -8.01 -42.07
CA ASP A 118 -9.48 -9.00 -42.15
C ASP A 118 -9.93 -10.27 -42.89
N ASP A 119 -11.14 -10.74 -42.61
CA ASP A 119 -11.71 -11.89 -43.31
C ASP A 119 -12.02 -11.57 -44.78
N LYS A 120 -12.46 -10.35 -45.09
CA LYS A 120 -12.64 -9.88 -46.47
C LYS A 120 -11.30 -9.93 -47.23
N LYS A 121 -10.21 -9.45 -46.63
CA LYS A 121 -8.85 -9.53 -47.22
C LYS A 121 -8.43 -10.99 -47.44
N ARG A 122 -8.66 -11.86 -46.45
CA ARG A 122 -8.34 -13.30 -46.56
C ARG A 122 -9.11 -13.98 -47.70
N ILE A 123 -10.41 -13.71 -47.82
CA ILE A 123 -11.23 -14.28 -48.90
C ILE A 123 -10.78 -13.76 -50.27
N GLN A 124 -10.42 -12.48 -50.38
CA GLN A 124 -9.87 -11.93 -51.62
C GLN A 124 -8.57 -12.63 -52.03
N GLN A 125 -7.66 -12.88 -51.09
CA GLN A 125 -6.44 -13.65 -51.35
C GLN A 125 -6.74 -15.08 -51.84
N LEU A 126 -7.69 -15.77 -51.19
CA LEU A 126 -8.11 -17.12 -51.60
C LEU A 126 -8.81 -17.15 -52.97
N ARG A 127 -9.49 -16.07 -53.36
CA ARG A 127 -10.11 -15.93 -54.69
C ARG A 127 -9.08 -15.61 -55.76
N ALA A 128 -8.06 -14.81 -55.44
CA ALA A 128 -6.97 -14.47 -56.34
C ALA A 128 -6.02 -15.66 -56.55
N ALA A 129 -5.91 -16.55 -55.56
CA ALA A 129 -5.18 -17.80 -55.70
C ALA A 129 -5.84 -18.69 -56.77
N PRO A 130 -5.12 -19.07 -57.84
CA PRO A 130 -5.69 -19.89 -58.91
C PRO A 130 -6.07 -21.28 -58.38
N LYS A 131 -7.29 -21.72 -58.72
CA LYS A 131 -7.84 -23.03 -58.29
C LYS A 131 -7.56 -24.15 -59.30
N PHE A 132 -6.37 -24.14 -59.91
CA PHE A 132 -6.00 -25.18 -60.87
C PHE A 132 -5.50 -26.43 -60.15
N LYS A 133 -6.17 -27.56 -60.33
CA LYS A 133 -5.77 -28.88 -59.83
C LYS A 133 -5.59 -29.82 -61.05
N PRO A 134 -4.35 -30.07 -61.49
CA PRO A 134 -4.07 -30.79 -62.74
C PRO A 134 -4.24 -32.31 -62.68
N TYR A 135 -4.69 -32.89 -61.57
CA TYR A 135 -4.96 -34.31 -61.41
C TYR A 135 -6.28 -34.51 -60.68
#